data_AF-A0A0G3BRF7-F1
#
_entry.id   AF-A0A0G3BRF7-F1
#
_cell.length_a   1.000
_cell.length_b   1.000
_cell.length_c   1.000
_cell.angle_alpha   90.00
_cell.angle_beta   90.00
_cell.angle_gamma   90.00
#
_symmetry.space_group_name_H-M   'P 1'
#
loop_
_entity.id
_entity.type
_entity.pdbx_description
1 polymer ?
#
loop_
_entity_poly.entity_id
_entity_poly.type
_entity_poly.pdbx_seq_one_letter_code
_entity_poly.pdbx_strand_id
1 'polypeptide(L)'
;MQPERAKMTTSNRRRFLSLCAAGALSLSLAACGGGGGDDDHHHDDPDESPVFYAGTTLVVDGVSYPQEPAPPYSYFAGTVVVEVDHEDEDIAADTLDWLGLRVLEYDDTNGLWVVEVRQGFEVQWARALAEQDGIREAYLNGAHYRAQAAAKRAAAKRLAT
;
A
#
# COMPACT_ATOMS: atom_id res chain seq x y z
N MET A 1 -34.91 44.77 -3.33
CA MET A 1 -35.89 44.93 -2.23
C MET A 1 -37.09 44.05 -2.54
N GLN A 2 -37.54 43.28 -1.55
CA GLN A 2 -38.74 42.42 -1.54
C GLN A 2 -38.65 41.09 -2.32
N PRO A 3 -39.34 40.04 -1.82
CA PRO A 3 -38.77 38.73 -1.48
C PRO A 3 -39.42 37.59 -2.30
N GLU A 4 -39.02 36.33 -2.10
CA GLU A 4 -39.97 35.21 -1.90
C GLU A 4 -39.29 33.82 -1.83
N ARG A 5 -39.64 33.12 -0.75
CA ARG A 5 -40.01 31.69 -0.67
C ARG A 5 -38.96 30.61 -0.91
N ALA A 6 -38.49 30.13 0.23
CA ALA A 6 -38.33 28.73 0.59
C ALA A 6 -39.12 27.72 -0.26
N LYS A 7 -38.43 26.67 -0.72
CA LYS A 7 -38.99 25.31 -0.85
C LYS A 7 -37.98 24.30 -0.32
N MET A 8 -38.12 24.08 0.98
CA MET A 8 -37.76 22.85 1.69
C MET A 8 -38.50 21.68 1.02
N THR A 9 -37.76 20.65 0.59
CA THR A 9 -38.33 19.36 0.21
C THR A 9 -38.14 18.36 1.34
N THR A 10 -39.18 18.28 2.17
CA THR A 10 -39.63 17.20 3.06
C THR A 10 -39.31 15.80 2.50
N SER A 11 -38.45 15.02 3.17
CA SER A 11 -38.74 14.01 4.22
C SER A 11 -39.46 12.74 3.77
N ASN A 12 -38.79 11.59 3.94
CA ASN A 12 -39.34 10.27 4.30
C ASN A 12 -38.19 9.23 4.23
N ARG A 13 -38.00 8.25 5.12
CA ARG A 13 -38.70 7.83 6.33
C ARG A 13 -37.85 6.75 7.02
N ARG A 14 -37.51 6.98 8.29
CA ARG A 14 -37.68 6.08 9.45
C ARG A 14 -37.26 4.60 9.33
N ARG A 15 -36.32 4.19 10.21
CA ARG A 15 -36.57 3.25 11.33
C ARG A 15 -35.77 3.73 12.57
N PHE A 16 -36.45 4.35 13.54
CA PHE A 16 -36.88 3.79 14.85
C PHE A 16 -35.66 3.43 15.74
N LEU A 17 -35.27 4.24 16.75
CA LEU A 17 -35.79 4.30 18.15
C LEU A 17 -35.81 2.89 18.78
N SER A 18 -35.43 2.61 20.02
CA SER A 18 -35.06 3.33 21.23
C SER A 18 -34.92 2.22 22.30
N LEU A 19 -34.05 2.34 23.29
CA LEU A 19 -34.45 2.34 24.71
C LEU A 19 -33.21 2.36 25.62
N CYS A 20 -33.26 3.31 26.56
CA CYS A 20 -32.37 3.47 27.70
C CYS A 20 -32.59 2.37 28.75
N ALA A 21 -31.53 2.08 29.52
CA ALA A 21 -31.60 1.76 30.95
C ALA A 21 -30.22 2.12 31.55
N ALA A 22 -30.05 3.34 32.07
CA ALA A 22 -30.31 3.72 33.47
C ALA A 22 -29.40 2.99 34.46
N GLY A 23 -28.35 3.66 34.92
CA GLY A 23 -27.55 3.20 36.06
C GLY A 23 -26.27 4.00 36.30
N ALA A 24 -26.39 5.08 37.08
CA ALA A 24 -25.45 5.53 38.13
C ALA A 24 -25.31 7.07 38.19
N LEU A 25 -25.79 7.60 39.32
CA LEU A 25 -25.56 8.95 39.84
C LEU A 25 -24.05 9.26 39.93
N SER A 26 -23.66 10.50 39.62
CA SER A 26 -23.10 11.45 40.60
C SER A 26 -22.90 12.83 39.98
N LEU A 27 -23.59 13.82 40.56
CA LEU A 27 -23.39 15.25 40.34
C LEU A 27 -22.01 15.67 40.88
N SER A 28 -21.26 16.42 40.10
CA SER A 28 -20.39 17.49 40.60
C SER A 28 -20.29 18.57 39.53
N LEU A 29 -21.04 19.65 39.74
CA LEU A 29 -20.81 20.94 39.12
C LEU A 29 -19.56 21.56 39.77
N ALA A 30 -18.52 21.81 38.99
CA ALA A 30 -17.52 22.82 39.32
C ALA A 30 -17.06 23.54 38.03
N ALA A 31 -17.48 24.80 37.93
CA ALA A 31 -16.77 25.97 37.41
C ALA A 31 -16.08 25.91 36.02
N CYS A 32 -16.72 26.59 35.07
CA CYS A 32 -16.24 27.79 34.35
C CYS A 32 -14.71 27.93 34.12
N GLY A 33 -14.30 27.86 32.86
CA GLY A 33 -12.99 28.31 32.39
C GLY A 33 -12.86 28.07 30.89
N GLY A 34 -13.14 29.09 30.08
CA GLY A 34 -12.89 29.05 28.64
C GLY A 34 -11.41 28.99 28.32
N GLY A 35 -11.08 28.34 27.22
CA GLY A 35 -9.75 28.30 26.63
C GLY A 35 -9.80 27.40 25.41
N GLY A 36 -9.71 28.01 24.23
CA GLY A 36 -9.65 27.29 22.97
C GLY A 36 -8.40 26.43 22.87
N GLY A 37 -8.55 25.33 22.13
CA GLY A 37 -7.48 24.44 21.71
C GLY A 37 -8.09 23.53 20.66
N ASP A 38 -7.84 23.85 19.40
CA ASP A 38 -7.84 22.86 18.31
C ASP A 38 -6.76 21.85 18.68
N ASP A 39 -7.14 20.78 19.37
CA ASP A 39 -6.30 19.61 19.54
C ASP A 39 -6.65 18.63 18.42
N ASP A 40 -6.21 18.98 17.20
CA ASP A 40 -5.96 18.02 16.14
C ASP A 40 -4.80 17.12 16.62
N HIS A 41 -5.13 16.16 17.49
CA HIS A 41 -4.24 15.05 17.75
C HIS A 41 -4.40 14.07 16.60
N HIS A 42 -3.76 14.39 15.47
CA HIS A 42 -3.22 13.36 14.60
C HIS A 42 -2.40 12.41 15.50
N HIS A 43 -2.92 11.21 15.68
CA HIS A 43 -2.19 10.10 16.25
C HIS A 43 -1.17 9.70 15.19
N ASP A 44 -0.04 10.42 15.18
CA ASP A 44 1.20 9.91 14.64
C ASP A 44 1.62 8.80 15.62
N ASP A 45 1.32 7.54 15.28
CA ASP A 45 1.88 6.35 15.91
C ASP A 45 3.15 5.98 15.11
N PRO A 46 4.35 6.42 15.51
CA PRO A 46 5.57 6.24 14.72
C PRO A 46 6.27 4.90 15.02
N ASP A 47 5.56 3.76 15.04
CA ASP A 47 6.23 2.48 15.36
C ASP A 47 5.57 1.21 14.75
N GLU A 48 4.66 1.33 13.79
CA GLU A 48 4.24 0.16 13.02
C GLU A 48 5.19 -0.02 11.83
N SER A 49 6.00 -1.08 11.89
CA SER A 49 6.76 -1.57 10.72
C SER A 49 5.84 -1.55 9.50
N PRO A 50 6.24 -0.94 8.37
CA PRO A 50 5.36 -0.80 7.20
C PRO A 50 4.95 -2.16 6.64
N VAL A 51 5.67 -3.22 7.04
CA VAL A 51 5.44 -4.58 6.63
C VAL A 51 5.26 -5.47 7.84
N PHE A 52 4.19 -6.27 7.85
CA PHE A 52 4.03 -7.38 8.79
C PHE A 52 3.25 -8.56 8.17
N TYR A 53 3.29 -9.71 8.85
CA TYR A 53 2.65 -10.94 8.39
C TYR A 53 1.60 -11.41 9.39
N ALA A 54 0.33 -11.41 8.97
CA ALA A 54 -0.79 -11.92 9.76
C ALA A 54 -1.17 -13.33 9.26
N GLY A 55 -0.47 -14.34 9.76
CA GLY A 55 -0.67 -15.73 9.34
C GLY A 55 -0.30 -15.93 7.87
N THR A 56 -1.32 -16.13 7.02
CA THR A 56 -1.20 -16.27 5.56
C THR A 56 -1.49 -14.96 4.83
N THR A 57 -1.33 -13.81 5.47
CA THR A 57 -1.58 -12.50 4.87
C THR A 57 -0.35 -11.63 5.02
N LEU A 58 0.12 -11.07 3.91
CA LEU A 58 1.10 -9.99 3.91
C LEU A 58 0.34 -8.68 4.11
N VAL A 59 0.81 -7.82 5.00
CA VAL A 59 0.30 -6.46 5.14
C VAL A 59 1.43 -5.49 4.83
N VAL A 60 1.18 -4.56 3.91
CA VAL A 60 2.11 -3.49 3.52
C VAL A 60 1.37 -2.17 3.60
N ASP A 61 1.87 -1.23 4.40
CA ASP A 61 1.27 0.10 4.62
C ASP A 61 -0.22 0.04 4.98
N GLY A 62 -0.60 -0.94 5.82
CA GLY A 62 -1.99 -1.19 6.21
C GLY A 62 -2.85 -1.91 5.17
N VAL A 63 -2.34 -2.13 3.95
CA VAL A 63 -3.04 -2.86 2.87
C VAL A 63 -2.77 -4.35 3.00
N SER A 64 -3.84 -5.15 3.00
CA SER A 64 -3.77 -6.60 3.16
C SER A 64 -3.74 -7.34 1.83
N TYR A 65 -2.72 -8.18 1.65
CA TYR A 65 -2.51 -9.08 0.52
C TYR A 65 -2.61 -10.52 1.01
N PRO A 66 -3.82 -11.14 0.96
CA PRO A 66 -4.00 -12.53 1.36
C PRO A 66 -3.21 -13.46 0.45
N GLN A 67 -2.70 -14.56 1.02
CA GLN A 67 -1.96 -15.56 0.26
C GLN A 67 -2.84 -16.21 -0.81
N GLU A 68 -2.34 -16.17 -2.03
CA GLU A 68 -2.94 -16.72 -3.23
C GLU A 68 -2.15 -17.96 -3.67
N PRO A 69 -2.81 -18.94 -4.31
CA PRO A 69 -2.11 -20.07 -4.88
C PRO A 69 -1.11 -19.58 -5.93
N ALA A 70 0.11 -20.12 -5.83
CA ALA A 70 1.16 -19.95 -6.81
C ALA A 70 0.64 -20.28 -8.23
N PRO A 71 0.92 -19.43 -9.25
CA PRO A 71 0.55 -19.74 -10.63
C PRO A 71 1.24 -21.02 -11.12
N PRO A 72 0.69 -21.71 -12.13
CA PRO A 72 1.13 -23.04 -12.56
C PRO A 72 2.50 -23.07 -13.27
N TYR A 73 3.20 -21.93 -13.33
CA TYR A 73 4.49 -21.79 -13.99
C TYR A 73 5.62 -21.72 -12.97
N SER A 74 6.79 -22.25 -13.33
CA SER A 74 7.95 -22.24 -12.44
C SER A 74 8.51 -20.82 -12.27
N TYR A 75 8.58 -20.37 -11.01
CA TYR A 75 9.30 -19.17 -10.58
C TYR A 75 10.33 -19.52 -9.50
N PHE A 76 11.28 -18.64 -9.28
CA PHE A 76 12.31 -18.72 -8.26
C PHE A 76 11.72 -18.19 -6.95
N ALA A 77 11.51 -19.12 -6.03
CA ALA A 77 10.97 -18.82 -4.71
C ALA A 77 11.88 -17.85 -3.94
N GLY A 78 11.28 -17.01 -3.10
CA GLY A 78 11.95 -15.97 -2.32
C GLY A 78 12.41 -14.76 -3.12
N THR A 79 12.00 -14.63 -4.39
CA THR A 79 12.39 -13.47 -5.21
C THR A 79 11.26 -12.97 -6.09
N VAL A 80 11.21 -11.66 -6.26
CA VAL A 80 10.38 -10.96 -7.24
C VAL A 80 11.27 -10.09 -8.10
N VAL A 81 10.75 -9.62 -9.22
CA VAL A 81 11.46 -8.66 -10.05
C VAL A 81 10.61 -7.41 -10.20
N VAL A 82 11.22 -6.27 -9.95
CA VAL A 82 10.60 -4.97 -10.16
C VAL A 82 11.23 -4.29 -11.38
N GLU A 83 10.40 -3.61 -12.14
CA GLU A 83 10.81 -2.70 -13.20
C GLU A 83 10.67 -1.26 -12.70
N VAL A 84 11.72 -0.48 -12.89
CA VAL A 84 11.89 0.88 -12.38
C VAL A 84 12.29 1.74 -13.57
N ASP A 85 11.65 2.91 -13.72
CA ASP A 85 12.08 3.87 -14.73
C ASP A 85 13.36 4.59 -14.26
N HIS A 86 14.25 4.93 -15.19
CA HIS A 86 15.55 5.52 -14.86
C HIS A 86 15.43 6.84 -14.07
N GLU A 87 14.33 7.58 -14.26
CA GLU A 87 14.09 8.83 -13.51
C GLU A 87 13.65 8.61 -12.05
N ASP A 88 13.20 7.41 -11.70
CA ASP A 88 12.64 7.07 -10.40
C ASP A 88 13.53 6.11 -9.60
N GLU A 89 14.77 5.84 -10.03
CA GLU A 89 15.65 4.87 -9.36
C GLU A 89 15.92 5.20 -7.89
N ASP A 90 16.12 6.48 -7.57
CA ASP A 90 16.33 6.92 -6.19
C ASP A 90 15.07 6.69 -5.34
N ILE A 91 13.88 6.97 -5.90
CA ILE A 91 12.59 6.76 -5.22
C ILE A 91 12.38 5.26 -4.99
N ALA A 92 12.62 4.42 -6.00
CA ALA A 92 12.50 2.98 -5.88
C ALA A 92 13.48 2.40 -4.83
N ALA A 93 14.71 2.90 -4.77
CA ALA A 93 15.68 2.49 -3.76
C ALA A 93 15.20 2.82 -2.34
N ASP A 94 14.74 4.05 -2.12
CA ASP A 94 14.21 4.51 -0.83
C ASP A 94 12.97 3.71 -0.41
N THR A 95 12.05 3.45 -1.36
CA THR A 95 10.86 2.61 -1.15
C THR A 95 11.25 1.20 -0.71
N LEU A 96 12.18 0.55 -1.41
CA LEU A 96 12.60 -0.82 -1.07
C LEU A 96 13.31 -0.89 0.28
N ASP A 97 14.12 0.12 0.64
CA ASP A 97 14.77 0.22 1.94
C ASP A 97 13.75 0.42 3.08
N TRP A 98 12.77 1.32 2.88
CA TRP A 98 11.66 1.54 3.81
C TRP A 98 10.88 0.24 4.08
N LEU A 99 10.60 -0.54 3.03
CA LEU A 99 9.94 -1.84 3.14
C LEU A 99 10.84 -2.96 3.72
N GLY A 100 12.12 -2.67 3.99
CA GLY A 100 13.09 -3.63 4.50
C GLY A 100 13.45 -4.74 3.50
N LEU A 101 13.34 -4.46 2.20
CA LEU A 101 13.61 -5.41 1.13
C LEU A 101 15.02 -5.25 0.58
N ARG A 102 15.63 -6.37 0.19
CA ARG A 102 17.00 -6.38 -0.31
C ARG A 102 17.04 -6.60 -1.81
N VAL A 103 17.75 -5.72 -2.52
CA VAL A 103 18.08 -5.92 -3.94
C VAL A 103 19.24 -6.91 -4.06
N LEU A 104 19.04 -7.97 -4.84
CA LEU A 104 20.02 -9.02 -5.11
C LEU A 104 20.80 -8.76 -6.41
N GLU A 105 20.10 -8.30 -7.44
CA GLU A 105 20.65 -8.04 -8.77
C GLU A 105 19.99 -6.79 -9.36
N TYR A 106 20.76 -6.02 -10.13
CA TYR A 106 20.30 -4.83 -10.84
C TYR A 106 20.81 -4.86 -12.29
N ASP A 107 19.91 -4.57 -13.23
CA ASP A 107 20.19 -4.41 -14.66
C ASP A 107 19.80 -2.98 -15.10
N ASP A 108 20.82 -2.12 -15.05
CA ASP A 108 20.78 -0.69 -15.41
C ASP A 108 20.22 -0.42 -16.80
N THR A 109 20.51 -1.30 -17.74
CA THR A 109 20.15 -1.12 -19.14
C THR A 109 18.64 -1.25 -19.35
N ASN A 110 17.96 -2.01 -18.49
CA ASN A 110 16.53 -2.31 -18.64
C ASN A 110 15.69 -1.85 -17.44
N GLY A 111 16.30 -1.24 -16.41
CA GLY A 111 15.61 -0.81 -15.20
C GLY A 111 15.06 -2.00 -14.39
N LEU A 112 15.76 -3.14 -14.36
CA LEU A 112 15.23 -4.39 -13.80
C LEU A 112 15.97 -4.81 -12.53
N TRP A 113 15.25 -4.96 -11.43
CA TRP A 113 15.83 -5.20 -10.11
C TRP A 113 15.25 -6.48 -9.49
N VAL A 114 16.11 -7.45 -9.18
CA VAL A 114 15.70 -8.68 -8.49
C VAL A 114 15.71 -8.41 -6.99
N VAL A 115 14.57 -8.56 -6.35
CA VAL A 115 14.37 -8.25 -4.93
C VAL A 115 14.09 -9.53 -4.14
N GLU A 116 14.78 -9.68 -3.02
CA GLU A 116 14.55 -10.76 -2.05
C GLU A 116 13.28 -10.49 -1.25
N VAL A 117 12.40 -11.49 -1.20
CA VAL A 117 11.14 -11.43 -0.45
C VAL A 117 10.94 -12.70 0.36
N ARG A 118 9.99 -12.68 1.29
CA ARG A 118 9.65 -13.88 2.05
C ARG A 118 9.11 -14.99 1.14
N GLN A 119 9.73 -16.16 1.23
CA GLN A 119 9.30 -17.34 0.48
C GLN A 119 7.82 -17.68 0.76
N GLY A 120 7.07 -17.96 -0.30
CA GLY A 120 5.63 -18.27 -0.25
C GLY A 120 4.71 -17.05 -0.28
N PHE A 121 5.27 -15.83 -0.31
CA PHE A 121 4.54 -14.57 -0.45
C PHE A 121 4.90 -13.82 -1.74
N GLU A 122 5.55 -14.47 -2.71
CA GLU A 122 6.06 -13.80 -3.92
C GLU A 122 4.94 -13.15 -4.75
N VAL A 123 3.77 -13.80 -4.81
CA VAL A 123 2.59 -13.26 -5.51
C VAL A 123 2.08 -12.00 -4.81
N GLN A 124 2.03 -12.02 -3.48
CA GLN A 124 1.55 -10.91 -2.67
C GLN A 124 2.52 -9.74 -2.76
N TRP A 125 3.83 -10.01 -2.72
CA TRP A 125 4.87 -9.01 -2.88
C TRP A 125 4.89 -8.39 -4.27
N ALA A 126 4.74 -9.18 -5.33
CA ALA A 126 4.64 -8.63 -6.68
C ALA A 126 3.44 -7.68 -6.82
N ARG A 127 2.31 -7.98 -6.16
CA ARG A 127 1.15 -7.08 -6.15
C ARG A 127 1.40 -5.83 -5.31
N ALA A 128 1.91 -6.00 -4.09
CA ALA A 128 2.19 -4.89 -3.19
C ALA A 128 3.17 -3.90 -3.81
N LEU A 129 4.27 -4.40 -4.39
CA LEU A 129 5.31 -3.57 -5.01
C LEU A 129 4.81 -2.83 -6.25
N ALA A 130 3.89 -3.40 -7.03
CA ALA A 130 3.29 -2.71 -8.18
C ALA A 130 2.42 -1.51 -7.79
N GLU A 131 2.11 -1.35 -6.50
CA GLU A 131 1.33 -0.24 -5.96
C GLU A 131 2.24 0.82 -5.27
N GLN A 132 3.56 0.61 -5.25
CA GLN A 132 4.52 1.48 -4.57
C GLN A 132 5.11 2.56 -5.49
N ASP A 133 5.48 3.69 -4.90
CA ASP A 133 6.14 4.78 -5.60
C ASP A 133 7.53 4.35 -6.11
N GLY A 134 7.85 4.81 -7.33
CA GLY A 134 9.09 4.47 -8.03
C GLY A 134 9.11 3.06 -8.65
N ILE A 135 8.11 2.22 -8.38
CA ILE A 135 7.97 0.92 -9.02
C ILE A 135 6.97 1.01 -10.18
N ARG A 136 7.46 0.78 -11.41
CA ARG A 136 6.61 0.80 -12.59
C ARG A 136 5.78 -0.46 -12.73
N GLU A 137 6.40 -1.61 -12.52
CA GLU A 137 5.73 -2.90 -12.57
C GLU A 137 6.49 -3.92 -11.72
N ALA A 138 5.81 -4.95 -11.21
CA ALA A 138 6.43 -6.00 -10.42
C ALA A 138 5.90 -7.38 -10.82
N TYR A 139 6.80 -8.36 -10.86
CA TYR A 139 6.54 -9.68 -11.41
C TYR A 139 7.16 -10.79 -10.56
N LEU A 140 6.62 -12.00 -10.73
CA LEU A 140 7.28 -13.20 -10.24
C LEU A 140 8.58 -13.45 -11.02
N ASN A 141 9.66 -13.73 -10.30
CA ASN A 141 10.93 -14.06 -10.93
C ASN A 141 10.86 -15.46 -11.56
N GLY A 142 10.65 -15.56 -12.87
CA GLY A 142 10.52 -16.85 -13.55
C GLY A 142 11.27 -16.92 -14.88
N ALA A 143 11.24 -18.10 -15.50
CA ALA A 143 11.85 -18.32 -16.82
C ALA A 143 11.30 -17.35 -17.88
N HIS A 144 10.01 -17.04 -17.79
CA HIS A 144 9.35 -16.07 -18.67
C HIS A 144 9.97 -14.67 -18.56
N TYR A 145 10.26 -14.23 -17.35
CA TYR A 145 10.86 -12.93 -17.10
C TYR A 145 12.31 -12.85 -17.59
N ARG A 146 13.14 -13.86 -17.31
CA ARG A 146 14.52 -13.91 -17.84
C ARG A 146 14.55 -13.87 -19.38
N ALA A 147 13.58 -14.49 -20.03
CA ALA A 147 13.43 -14.42 -21.49
C ALA A 147 13.07 -13.01 -21.97
N GLN A 148 12.20 -12.27 -21.26
CA GLN A 148 11.88 -10.88 -21.57
C GLN A 148 13.09 -9.94 -21.36
N ALA A 149 13.81 -10.07 -20.25
CA ALA A 149 15.03 -9.31 -19.99
C ALA A 149 16.07 -9.55 -21.10
N ALA A 150 16.27 -10.81 -21.50
CA ALA A 150 17.14 -11.16 -22.62
C ALA A 150 16.67 -10.56 -23.95
N ALA A 151 15.36 -10.52 -24.21
CA ALA A 151 14.79 -9.91 -25.41
C ALA A 151 14.97 -8.38 -25.43
N LYS A 152 14.73 -7.68 -24.31
CA LYS A 152 14.97 -6.23 -24.19
C LYS A 152 16.45 -5.89 -24.41
N ARG A 153 17.38 -6.64 -23.78
CA ARG A 153 18.84 -6.53 -24.04
C ARG A 153 19.20 -6.71 -25.52
N ALA A 154 18.62 -7.72 -26.17
CA ALA A 154 18.87 -7.96 -27.59
C ALA A 154 18.32 -6.83 -28.50
N ALA A 155 17.19 -6.23 -28.14
CA ALA A 155 16.63 -5.09 -28.85
C ALA A 155 17.48 -3.82 -28.66
N ALA A 156 17.89 -3.52 -27.42
CA ALA A 156 18.74 -2.37 -27.11
C ALA A 156 20.08 -2.44 -27.87
N LYS A 157 20.71 -3.61 -27.90
CA LYS A 157 21.97 -3.83 -28.65
C LYS A 157 21.84 -3.56 -30.15
N ARG A 158 20.69 -3.89 -30.75
CA ARG A 158 20.42 -3.63 -32.18
C ARG A 158 20.24 -2.15 -32.48
N LEU A 159 19.70 -1.38 -31.54
CA LEU A 159 19.47 0.06 -31.72
C LEU A 159 20.77 0.87 -31.60
N ALA A 160 21.77 0.33 -30.90
CA ALA A 160 23.08 0.96 -30.70
C ALA A 160 24.10 0.69 -31.83
N THR A 161 23.71 -0.01 -32.90
CA THR A 161 24.57 -0.34 -34.06
C THR A 161 24.09 0.41 -35.30
#